data_AF-A0A3C2B495-F1
#
_entry.id   AF-A0A3C2B495-F1
#
_cell.length_a   1.000
_cell.length_b   1.000
_cell.length_c   1.000
_cell.angle_alpha   90.00
_cell.angle_beta   90.00
_cell.angle_gamma   90.00
#
_symmetry.space_group_name_H-M   'P 1'
#
loop_
_entity.id
_entity.type
_entity.pdbx_description
1 polymer ?
#
loop_
_entity_poly.entity_id
_entity_poly.type
_entity_poly.pdbx_seq_one_letter_code
_entity_poly.pdbx_strand_id
1 'polypeptide(L)'
;IDIGGPAMVRAAAKNHLHVGVVVNPADYEVVLAEVQRDGHLSPGTRRRLARDAFATIAAYDAAIANWFDDPATDTTEVLPQGIHLSLEKAQSLRY
;
A
#
# COMPACT_ATOMS: atom_id res chain seq x y z
N ILE A 1 14.49 -6.84 -2.97
CA ILE A 1 13.25 -6.76 -3.77
C ILE A 1 12.50 -8.06 -3.57
N ASP A 2 11.35 -8.00 -2.89
CA ASP A 2 10.45 -9.13 -2.64
C ASP A 2 9.50 -9.28 -3.83
N ILE A 3 9.22 -10.54 -4.18
CA ILE A 3 8.30 -10.92 -5.26
C ILE A 3 7.04 -11.57 -4.68
N GLY A 4 7.20 -12.42 -3.68
CA GLY A 4 6.12 -13.22 -3.10
C GLY A 4 5.16 -12.36 -2.30
N GLY A 5 5.68 -11.47 -1.44
CA GLY A 5 4.86 -10.56 -0.64
C GLY A 5 3.92 -9.71 -1.50
N PRO A 6 4.45 -8.90 -2.44
CA PRO A 6 3.62 -8.09 -3.34
C PRO A 6 2.63 -8.91 -4.17
N ALA A 7 3.01 -10.10 -4.65
CA ALA A 7 2.12 -10.96 -5.41
C ALA A 7 0.91 -11.43 -4.57
N MET A 8 1.15 -11.92 -3.35
CA MET A 8 0.08 -12.37 -2.44
C MET A 8 -0.83 -11.21 -2.00
N VAL A 9 -0.23 -10.08 -1.63
CA VAL A 9 -0.97 -8.88 -1.19
C VAL A 9 -1.86 -8.36 -2.30
N ARG A 10 -1.36 -8.24 -3.53
CA ARG A 10 -2.16 -7.80 -4.69
C ARG A 10 -3.27 -8.79 -5.03
N ALA A 11 -3.00 -10.09 -4.97
CA ALA A 11 -4.01 -11.11 -5.24
C ALA A 11 -5.16 -11.04 -4.23
N ALA A 12 -4.84 -10.90 -2.93
CA ALA A 12 -5.84 -10.78 -1.87
C ALA A 12 -6.64 -9.46 -2.00
N ALA A 13 -5.97 -8.33 -2.26
CA ALA A 13 -6.62 -7.03 -2.46
C ALA A 13 -7.58 -7.05 -3.67
N LYS A 14 -7.16 -7.65 -4.79
CA LYS A 14 -8.02 -7.84 -5.96
C LYS A 14 -9.27 -8.67 -5.61
N ASN A 15 -9.11 -9.67 -4.75
CA ASN A 15 -10.17 -10.58 -4.33
C ASN A 15 -10.93 -10.14 -3.06
N HIS A 16 -10.94 -8.85 -2.73
CA HIS A 16 -11.51 -8.31 -1.48
C HIS A 16 -13.00 -8.60 -1.26
N LEU A 17 -13.74 -8.96 -2.30
CA LEU A 17 -15.12 -9.46 -2.16
C LEU A 17 -15.21 -10.76 -1.36
N HIS A 18 -14.10 -11.47 -1.20
CA HIS A 18 -14.02 -12.78 -0.54
C HIS A 18 -12.98 -12.84 0.58
N VAL A 19 -11.88 -12.09 0.50
CA VAL A 19 -10.80 -12.13 1.51
C VAL A 19 -10.49 -10.75 2.11
N GLY A 20 -9.99 -10.73 3.35
CA GLY A 20 -9.39 -9.54 3.96
C GLY A 20 -7.86 -9.60 3.84
N VAL A 21 -7.22 -8.46 3.58
CA VAL A 21 -5.76 -8.34 3.51
C VAL A 21 -5.32 -7.22 4.44
N VAL A 22 -4.39 -7.48 5.35
CA VAL A 22 -3.89 -6.45 6.28
C VAL A 22 -2.41 -6.23 6.03
N VAL A 23 -2.04 -4.98 5.74
CA VAL A 23 -0.66 -4.57 5.42
C VAL A 23 -0.08 -3.61 6.46
N ASN A 24 -0.92 -3.09 7.37
CA ASN A 24 -0.52 -2.18 8.43
C ASN A 24 -0.89 -2.78 9.80
N PRO A 25 0.05 -2.96 10.74
CA PRO A 25 -0.23 -3.44 12.09
C PRO A 25 -1.25 -2.59 12.86
N ALA A 26 -1.38 -1.29 12.55
CA ALA A 26 -2.35 -0.41 13.18
C ALA A 26 -3.82 -0.84 12.94
N ASP A 27 -4.09 -1.64 11.91
CA ASP A 27 -5.43 -2.13 11.61
C ASP A 27 -5.82 -3.39 12.41
N TYR A 28 -4.88 -4.02 13.13
CA TYR A 28 -5.11 -5.30 13.80
C TYR A 28 -6.24 -5.22 14.83
N GLU A 29 -6.26 -4.19 15.67
CA GLU A 29 -7.28 -4.04 16.71
C GLU A 29 -8.67 -3.87 16.10
N VAL A 30 -8.80 -3.04 15.06
CA VAL A 30 -10.08 -2.77 14.39
C VAL A 30 -10.60 -4.02 13.68
N VAL A 31 -9.72 -4.72 12.95
CA VAL A 31 -10.04 -5.97 12.26
C VAL A 31 -10.46 -7.06 13.25
N LEU A 32 -9.71 -7.22 14.34
CA LEU A 32 -10.02 -8.21 15.37
C LEU A 32 -11.36 -7.91 16.04
N ALA A 33 -11.61 -6.66 16.41
CA ALA A 33 -12.87 -6.26 17.02
C ALA A 33 -14.08 -6.50 16.10
N GLU A 34 -13.95 -6.22 14.80
CA GLU A 34 -15.02 -6.50 13.83
C GLU A 34 -15.29 -8.00 13.69
N VAL A 35 -14.23 -8.82 13.57
CA VAL A 35 -14.36 -10.28 13.47
C VAL A 35 -14.94 -10.87 14.75
N GLN A 36 -14.55 -10.41 15.93
CA GLN A 36 -15.12 -10.88 17.20
C GLN A 36 -16.61 -10.53 17.34
N ARG A 37 -17.03 -9.36 16.84
CA ARG A 37 -18.41 -8.89 16.93
C ARG A 37 -19.33 -9.56 15.91
N ASP A 38 -18.89 -9.67 14.66
CA ASP A 38 -19.75 -10.08 13.53
C ASP A 38 -19.41 -11.47 12.98
N GLY A 39 -18.31 -12.08 13.42
CA GLY A 39 -17.78 -13.34 12.88
C GLY A 39 -17.14 -13.21 11.49
N HIS A 40 -17.15 -12.02 10.89
CA HIS A 40 -16.61 -11.76 9.55
C HIS A 40 -16.28 -10.27 9.35
N LEU A 41 -15.56 -9.95 8.28
CA LEU A 41 -15.32 -8.57 7.86
C LEU A 41 -16.40 -8.11 6.89
N SER A 42 -16.94 -6.92 7.14
CA SER A 42 -17.89 -6.27 6.25
C SER A 42 -17.29 -6.01 4.86
N PRO A 43 -18.13 -5.89 3.81
CA PRO A 43 -17.66 -5.47 2.48
C PRO A 43 -16.93 -4.12 2.51
N GLY A 44 -17.39 -3.19 3.35
CA GLY A 44 -16.77 -1.88 3.54
C GLY A 44 -15.35 -1.97 4.09
N THR A 45 -15.15 -2.77 5.15
CA THR A 45 -13.81 -2.99 5.71
C THR A 45 -12.88 -3.67 4.72
N ARG A 46 -13.32 -4.74 4.03
CA ARG A 46 -12.47 -5.42 3.04
C ARG A 46 -12.08 -4.50 1.88
N ARG A 47 -12.98 -3.64 1.42
CA ARG A 47 -12.67 -2.64 0.39
C ARG A 47 -11.66 -1.60 0.88
N ARG A 48 -11.78 -1.11 2.11
CA ARG A 48 -10.80 -0.19 2.73
C ARG A 48 -9.41 -0.84 2.78
N LEU A 49 -9.34 -2.02 3.37
CA LEU A 49 -8.11 -2.81 3.47
C LEU A 49 -7.46 -3.10 2.11
N ALA A 50 -8.26 -3.37 1.08
CA ALA A 50 -7.75 -3.58 -0.28
C ALA A 50 -7.15 -2.30 -0.89
N ARG A 51 -7.78 -1.14 -0.67
CA ARG A 51 -7.23 0.17 -1.06
C ARG A 51 -5.88 0.40 -0.37
N ASP A 52 -5.80 0.11 0.92
CA ASP A 52 -4.59 0.30 1.72
C ASP A 52 -3.47 -0.60 1.18
N ALA A 53 -3.77 -1.86 0.91
CA ALA A 53 -2.85 -2.81 0.29
C ALA A 53 -2.31 -2.31 -1.06
N PHE A 54 -3.16 -1.83 -1.97
CA PHE A 54 -2.68 -1.28 -3.25
C PHE A 54 -1.82 -0.03 -3.07
N ALA A 55 -2.14 0.84 -2.11
CA ALA A 55 -1.32 2.03 -1.81
C ALA A 55 0.06 1.63 -1.28
N THR A 56 0.14 0.65 -0.38
CA THR A 56 1.41 0.13 0.14
C THR A 56 2.27 -0.47 -0.97
N ILE A 57 1.68 -1.26 -1.88
CA ILE A 57 2.44 -1.83 -3.00
C ILE A 57 2.89 -0.76 -4.00
N ALA A 58 2.07 0.25 -4.28
CA ALA A 58 2.47 1.36 -5.13
C ALA A 58 3.68 2.14 -4.54
N ALA A 59 3.68 2.39 -3.23
CA ALA A 59 4.81 3.03 -2.56
C ALA A 59 6.07 2.13 -2.59
N TYR A 60 5.90 0.82 -2.43
CA TYR A 60 7.00 -0.16 -2.53
C TYR A 60 7.65 -0.18 -3.91
N ASP A 61 6.84 -0.30 -4.97
CA ASP A 61 7.33 -0.33 -6.36
C ASP A 61 7.99 1.00 -6.76
N ALA A 62 7.43 2.13 -6.30
CA ALA A 62 8.03 3.45 -6.48
C ALA A 62 9.42 3.57 -5.83
N ALA A 63 9.58 3.04 -4.61
CA ALA A 63 10.87 3.05 -3.92
C ALA A 63 11.91 2.20 -4.67
N ILE A 64 11.51 1.08 -5.26
CA ILE A 64 12.38 0.24 -6.10
C ILE A 64 12.79 0.99 -7.37
N ALA A 65 11.84 1.62 -8.06
CA ALA A 65 12.13 2.40 -9.27
C ALA A 65 13.13 3.53 -8.98
N ASN A 66 12.87 4.32 -7.93
CA ASN A 66 13.79 5.39 -7.50
C ASN A 66 15.18 4.87 -7.13
N TRP A 67 15.30 3.67 -6.57
CA TRP A 67 16.59 3.06 -6.26
C TRP A 67 17.38 2.67 -7.53
N PHE A 68 16.68 2.22 -8.59
CA PHE A 68 17.32 1.97 -9.88
C PHE A 68 17.73 3.27 -10.61
N ASP A 69 17.01 4.36 -10.35
CA ASP A 69 17.29 5.69 -10.92
C ASP A 69 18.39 6.47 -10.15
N ASP A 70 18.91 5.96 -9.02
CA ASP A 70 19.91 6.66 -8.20
C ASP A 70 21.23 6.89 -8.98
N PRO A 71 21.64 8.15 -9.20
CA PRO A 71 22.72 8.54 -10.13
C PRO A 71 24.16 8.23 -9.67
N ALA A 72 24.36 7.23 -8.80
CA ALA A 72 25.71 6.73 -8.47
C ALA A 72 26.51 6.25 -9.71
N THR A 73 25.86 6.15 -10.88
CA THR A 73 26.42 5.72 -12.16
C THR A 73 26.55 6.80 -13.25
N ASP A 74 25.99 8.01 -13.10
CA ASP A 74 26.17 9.07 -14.12
C ASP A 74 25.97 10.48 -13.56
N THR A 75 27.06 11.22 -13.37
CA THR A 75 27.12 12.49 -12.61
C THR A 75 26.72 13.74 -13.40
N THR A 76 26.11 13.61 -14.58
CA THR A 76 25.86 14.75 -15.50
C THR A 76 24.41 15.24 -15.55
N GLU A 77 23.42 14.47 -15.08
CA GLU A 77 22.01 14.87 -15.09
C GLU A 77 21.53 15.33 -13.71
N VAL A 78 20.96 16.54 -13.64
CA VAL A 78 20.51 17.20 -12.40
C VAL A 78 19.10 16.76 -12.00
N LEU A 79 18.32 16.18 -12.92
CA LEU A 79 16.93 15.78 -12.71
C LEU A 79 16.72 14.31 -13.10
N PRO A 80 15.90 13.55 -12.36
CA PRO A 80 15.59 12.16 -12.69
C PRO A 80 14.66 12.07 -13.90
N GLN A 81 14.67 10.93 -14.60
CA GLN A 81 13.79 10.68 -15.75
C GLN A 81 12.30 10.60 -15.37
N GLY A 82 12.01 10.17 -14.14
CA GLY A 82 10.66 10.08 -13.59
C GLY A 82 10.64 10.50 -12.13
N ILE A 83 9.49 11.02 -11.68
CA ILE A 83 9.26 11.33 -10.27
C ILE A 83 8.07 10.51 -9.79
N HIS A 84 8.30 9.63 -8.83
CA HIS A 84 7.26 8.89 -8.14
C HIS A 84 6.94 9.52 -6.78
N LEU A 85 5.78 10.17 -6.65
CA LEU A 85 5.30 10.77 -5.40
C LEU A 85 4.22 9.88 -4.76
N SER A 86 4.54 9.29 -3.62
CA SER A 86 3.57 8.65 -2.73
C SER A 86 3.45 9.50 -1.46
N LEU A 87 2.29 10.12 -1.25
CA LEU A 87 2.06 11.06 -0.15
C LEU A 87 0.91 10.58 0.72
N GLU A 88 1.06 10.75 2.03
CA GLU A 88 -0.01 10.55 2.99
C GLU A 88 -0.63 11.89 3.40
N LYS A 89 -1.96 11.90 3.55
CA LYS A 89 -2.68 13.09 4.00
C LYS A 89 -2.34 13.35 5.47
N ALA A 90 -1.60 14.43 5.73
CA ALA A 90 -1.31 14.87 7.10
C ALA A 90 -2.55 15.50 7.77
N GLN A 91 -3.17 16.49 7.12
CA GLN A 91 -4.39 17.15 7.63
C GLN A 91 -5.16 17.83 6.50
N SER A 92 -6.46 18.06 6.71
CA SER A 92 -7.22 19.01 5.89
C SER A 92 -6.91 20.43 6.37
N LEU A 93 -6.68 21.35 5.43
CA LEU A 93 -6.59 22.78 5.73
C LEU A 93 -8.00 23.41 5.76
N ARG A 94 -8.07 24.68 6.19
CA ARG A 94 -9.33 25.39 6.41
C ARG A 94 -10.18 25.55 5.14
N TYR A 95 -9.55 25.62 3.97
CA TYR A 95 -10.15 25.75 2.65
C TYR A 95 -9.41 24.88 1.65
#